data_AF-T2G9U1-F1
#
_entry.id   AF-T2G9U1-F1
#
_cell.length_a   1.000
_cell.length_b   1.000
_cell.length_c   1.000
_cell.angle_alpha   90.00
_cell.angle_beta   90.00
_cell.angle_gamma   90.00
#
_symmetry.space_group_name_H-M   'P 1'
#
loop_
_entity.id
_entity.type
_entity.pdbx_description
1 polymer ?
#
loop_
_entity_poly.entity_id
_entity_poly.type
_entity_poly.pdbx_seq_one_letter_code
_entity_poly.pdbx_strand_id
1 'polypeptide(L)'
;MMDFTPFFAKYEALVAEADAAFRAVAAREPQAVQCAEGCSDCCHALFDLTLIEAIYLNFQFNRLYQGAPRAKILTRADKADRENHLFKRKIFKASEDGVPAVEILNEVARQRIRCPLLNEEDRCDLYAFRPVTCRIYGAPVAIAGEASSCGKSGFQKGGSYPTINMDRLQNRLLMLSQEMVDAMHTKHMRLAEMLAPVSMVLMNTYDREYLGLKEKGCGDSGDSFTWTLGSSQRGAAAADAFGAAPLRQDKEEADGQG
;
A
#
# COMPACT_ATOMS: atom_id res chain seq x y z
N MET A 1 -0.76 -0.83 26.67
CA MET A 1 -0.78 -1.14 25.23
C MET A 1 -0.95 0.19 24.50
N MET A 2 -0.23 0.43 23.42
CA MET A 2 -0.43 1.67 22.66
C MET A 2 -1.80 1.61 21.98
N ASP A 3 -2.53 2.73 22.00
CA ASP A 3 -3.83 2.80 21.34
C ASP A 3 -3.64 3.27 19.90
N PHE A 4 -3.84 2.35 18.94
CA PHE A 4 -3.76 2.65 17.51
C PHE A 4 -5.11 3.14 16.94
N THR A 5 -6.18 3.14 17.75
CA THR A 5 -7.55 3.49 17.30
C THR A 5 -7.63 4.84 16.57
N PRO A 6 -6.97 5.92 17.02
CA PRO A 6 -7.01 7.20 16.30
C PRO A 6 -6.42 7.12 14.88
N PHE A 7 -5.35 6.36 14.70
CA PHE A 7 -4.71 6.17 13.39
C PHE A 7 -5.53 5.23 12.51
N PHE A 8 -6.17 4.22 13.09
CA PHE A 8 -7.10 3.34 12.39
C PHE A 8 -8.30 4.11 11.83
N ALA A 9 -8.88 5.03 12.60
CA ALA A 9 -9.98 5.87 12.10
C ALA A 9 -9.55 6.73 10.89
N LYS A 10 -8.34 7.30 10.94
CA LYS A 10 -7.76 8.05 9.81
C LYS A 10 -7.49 7.16 8.59
N TYR A 11 -7.00 5.94 8.82
CA TYR A 11 -6.76 4.96 7.76
C TYR A 11 -8.08 4.50 7.13
N GLU A 12 -9.12 4.25 7.94
CA GLU A 12 -10.45 3.87 7.47
C GLU A 12 -11.11 4.98 6.64
N ALA A 13 -10.89 6.25 7.00
CA ALA A 13 -11.32 7.38 6.17
C ALA A 13 -10.62 7.38 4.79
N LEU A 14 -9.29 7.14 4.75
CA LEU A 14 -8.54 7.02 3.50
C LEU A 14 -9.02 5.82 2.65
N VAL A 15 -9.34 4.70 3.30
CA VAL A 15 -9.94 3.52 2.66
C VAL A 15 -11.30 3.86 2.04
N ALA A 16 -12.15 4.60 2.75
CA ALA A 16 -13.46 5.01 2.25
C ALA A 16 -13.34 5.94 1.02
N GLU A 17 -12.34 6.82 1.00
CA GLU A 17 -12.02 7.64 -0.17
C GLU A 17 -11.55 6.79 -1.36
N ALA A 18 -10.69 5.81 -1.13
CA ALA A 18 -10.24 4.89 -2.18
C ALA A 18 -11.40 4.09 -2.78
N ASP A 19 -12.30 3.57 -1.93
CA ASP A 19 -13.52 2.90 -2.39
C ASP A 19 -14.45 3.86 -3.15
N ALA A 20 -14.56 5.12 -2.74
CA ALA A 20 -15.35 6.12 -3.46
C ALA A 20 -14.76 6.44 -4.85
N ALA A 21 -13.43 6.56 -4.95
CA ALA A 21 -12.74 6.75 -6.21
C ALA A 21 -12.96 5.56 -7.16
N PHE A 22 -12.85 4.33 -6.65
CA PHE A 22 -13.15 3.13 -7.43
C PHE A 22 -14.60 3.10 -7.92
N ARG A 23 -15.57 3.40 -7.05
CA ARG A 23 -16.99 3.47 -7.44
C ARG A 23 -17.24 4.53 -8.51
N ALA A 24 -16.56 5.67 -8.45
CA ALA A 24 -16.68 6.72 -9.45
C ALA A 24 -16.18 6.25 -10.84
N VAL A 25 -15.08 5.48 -10.88
CA VAL A 25 -14.61 4.84 -12.11
C VAL A 25 -15.60 3.79 -12.61
N ALA A 26 -16.06 2.89 -11.73
CA ALA A 26 -17.01 1.84 -12.09
C ALA A 26 -18.35 2.38 -12.62
N ALA A 27 -18.82 3.51 -12.07
CA ALA A 27 -20.03 4.17 -12.54
C ALA A 27 -19.88 4.80 -13.94
N ARG A 28 -18.67 5.26 -14.28
CA ARG A 28 -18.37 5.83 -15.61
C ARG A 28 -18.10 4.74 -16.64
N GLU A 29 -17.46 3.65 -16.22
CA GLU A 29 -16.97 2.58 -17.09
C GLU A 29 -17.51 1.19 -16.69
N PRO A 30 -18.84 0.99 -16.63
CA PRO A 30 -19.44 -0.23 -16.08
C PRO A 30 -19.12 -1.49 -16.89
N GLN A 31 -18.85 -1.35 -18.19
CA GLN A 31 -18.48 -2.49 -19.04
C GLN A 31 -16.99 -2.87 -18.93
N ALA A 32 -16.14 -1.93 -18.51
CA ALA A 32 -14.71 -2.16 -18.38
C ALA A 32 -14.32 -2.66 -16.97
N VAL A 33 -15.06 -2.25 -15.94
CA VAL A 33 -14.82 -2.71 -14.56
C VAL A 33 -15.49 -4.07 -14.33
N GLN A 34 -14.71 -5.14 -14.45
CA GLN A 34 -15.16 -6.51 -14.21
C GLN A 34 -14.88 -7.03 -12.79
N CYS A 35 -14.34 -6.17 -11.91
CA CYS A 35 -14.00 -6.57 -10.55
C CYS A 35 -15.26 -6.74 -9.70
N ALA A 36 -15.42 -7.94 -9.13
CA ALA A 36 -16.47 -8.29 -8.18
C ALA A 36 -15.89 -9.16 -7.06
N GLU A 37 -16.66 -9.39 -6.00
CA GLU A 37 -16.30 -10.43 -5.02
C GLU A 37 -16.17 -11.78 -5.72
N GLY A 38 -15.09 -12.53 -5.42
CA GLY A 38 -14.70 -13.74 -6.16
C GLY A 38 -13.76 -13.47 -7.36
N CYS A 39 -13.52 -12.22 -7.76
CA CYS A 39 -12.41 -11.89 -8.65
C CYS A 39 -11.08 -11.96 -7.87
N SER A 40 -10.27 -12.98 -8.14
CA SER A 40 -9.01 -13.25 -7.42
C SER A 40 -7.76 -12.65 -8.07
N ASP A 41 -7.89 -11.80 -9.10
CA ASP A 41 -6.71 -11.32 -9.85
C ASP A 41 -5.73 -10.50 -9.01
N CYS A 42 -6.26 -9.63 -8.15
CA CYS A 42 -5.46 -8.86 -7.19
C CYS A 42 -4.80 -9.75 -6.13
N CYS A 43 -5.34 -10.94 -5.86
CA CYS A 43 -4.81 -11.90 -4.90
C CYS A 43 -3.58 -12.65 -5.42
N HIS A 44 -3.14 -12.37 -6.64
CA HIS A 44 -1.90 -12.91 -7.19
C HIS A 44 -0.91 -11.81 -7.57
N ALA A 45 -1.26 -10.54 -7.35
CA ALA A 45 -0.37 -9.41 -7.61
C ALA A 45 0.62 -9.23 -6.47
N LEU A 46 1.85 -8.85 -6.80
CA LEU A 46 2.85 -8.47 -5.81
C LEU A 46 2.71 -7.01 -5.41
N PHE A 47 2.62 -6.77 -4.12
CA PHE A 47 2.66 -5.45 -3.50
C PHE A 47 3.09 -5.60 -2.04
N ASP A 48 3.66 -4.54 -1.49
CA ASP A 48 3.97 -4.43 -0.08
C ASP A 48 3.01 -3.46 0.61
N LEU A 49 2.83 -3.65 1.91
CA LEU A 49 2.01 -2.82 2.79
C LEU A 49 2.85 -1.81 3.53
N THR A 50 2.34 -0.59 3.61
CA THR A 50 2.87 0.46 4.51
C THR A 50 2.69 0.06 5.98
N LEU A 51 3.44 0.68 6.90
CA LEU A 51 3.35 0.38 8.33
C LEU A 51 1.92 0.48 8.88
N ILE A 52 1.17 1.53 8.52
CA ILE A 52 -0.23 1.69 8.96
C ILE A 52 -1.12 0.55 8.46
N GLU A 53 -0.98 0.15 7.19
CA GLU A 53 -1.73 -0.98 6.63
C GLU A 53 -1.33 -2.29 7.29
N ALA A 54 -0.04 -2.48 7.54
CA ALA A 54 0.50 -3.68 8.16
C ALA A 54 -0.04 -3.89 9.58
N ILE A 55 0.05 -2.85 10.43
CA ILE A 55 -0.48 -2.90 11.80
C ILE A 55 -2.01 -3.07 11.78
N TYR A 56 -2.73 -2.34 10.92
CA TYR A 56 -4.18 -2.46 10.80
C TYR A 56 -4.61 -3.87 10.37
N LEU A 57 -4.00 -4.42 9.31
CA LEU A 57 -4.34 -5.74 8.80
C LEU A 57 -4.03 -6.85 9.82
N ASN A 58 -2.87 -6.77 10.49
CA ASN A 58 -2.48 -7.71 11.55
C ASN A 58 -3.45 -7.63 12.75
N PHE A 59 -3.86 -6.42 13.15
CA PHE A 59 -4.85 -6.22 14.20
C PHE A 59 -6.18 -6.90 13.85
N GLN A 60 -6.70 -6.67 12.63
CA GLN A 60 -7.95 -7.28 12.17
C GLN A 60 -7.85 -8.80 12.06
N PHE A 61 -6.72 -9.31 11.55
CA PHE A 61 -6.44 -10.73 11.46
C PHE A 61 -6.51 -11.42 12.83
N ASN A 62 -5.80 -10.89 13.82
CA ASN A 62 -5.77 -11.46 15.17
C ASN A 62 -7.10 -11.30 15.92
N ARG A 63 -7.89 -10.27 15.58
CA ARG A 63 -9.25 -10.10 16.11
C ARG A 63 -10.23 -11.14 15.58
N LEU A 64 -10.14 -11.48 14.29
CA LEU A 64 -11.12 -12.32 13.59
C LEU A 64 -10.78 -13.81 13.61
N TYR A 65 -9.50 -14.15 13.63
CA TYR A 65 -9.05 -15.53 13.45
C TYR A 65 -8.28 -16.03 14.67
N GLN A 66 -8.75 -17.15 15.21
CA GLN A 66 -8.09 -17.89 16.30
C GLN A 66 -8.06 -19.39 15.97
N GLY A 67 -7.27 -20.17 16.71
CA GLY A 67 -7.23 -21.63 16.59
C GLY A 67 -6.97 -22.15 15.18
N ALA A 68 -7.74 -23.17 14.75
CA ALA A 68 -7.51 -23.86 13.48
C ALA A 68 -7.68 -22.97 12.22
N PRO A 69 -8.71 -22.10 12.10
CA PRO A 69 -8.80 -21.15 10.99
C PRO A 69 -7.56 -20.24 10.86
N ARG A 70 -7.04 -19.73 11.99
CA ARG A 70 -5.81 -18.93 12.03
C ARG A 70 -4.62 -19.72 11.52
N ALA A 71 -4.45 -20.97 12.00
CA ALA A 71 -3.35 -21.83 11.57
C ALA A 71 -3.36 -22.08 10.05
N LYS A 72 -4.53 -22.31 9.44
CA LYS A 72 -4.67 -22.47 7.98
C LYS A 72 -4.22 -21.23 7.19
N ILE A 73 -4.54 -20.03 7.67
CA ILE A 73 -4.06 -18.77 7.05
C ILE A 73 -2.54 -18.67 7.19
N LEU A 74 -1.98 -18.98 8.36
CA LEU A 74 -0.54 -18.91 8.58
C LEU A 74 0.25 -19.93 7.77
N THR A 75 -0.27 -21.14 7.54
CA THR A 75 0.36 -22.10 6.63
C THR A 75 0.44 -21.56 5.19
N ARG A 76 -0.61 -20.86 4.73
CA ARG A 76 -0.57 -20.17 3.42
C ARG A 76 0.41 -19.00 3.43
N ALA A 77 0.48 -18.24 4.53
CA ALA A 77 1.43 -17.13 4.70
C ALA A 77 2.87 -17.61 4.63
N ASP A 78 3.23 -18.67 5.34
CA ASP A 78 4.56 -19.30 5.33
C ASP A 78 4.95 -19.79 3.93
N LYS A 79 4.01 -20.37 3.17
CA LYS A 79 4.26 -20.73 1.76
C LYS A 79 4.52 -19.49 0.88
N ALA A 80 3.66 -18.48 0.96
CA ALA A 80 3.81 -17.25 0.19
C ALA A 80 5.12 -16.50 0.55
N ASP A 81 5.53 -16.55 1.81
CA ASP A 81 6.76 -15.92 2.28
C ASP A 81 8.01 -16.59 1.70
N ARG A 82 8.04 -17.92 1.66
CA ARG A 82 9.11 -18.67 0.99
C ARG A 82 9.20 -18.33 -0.50
N GLU A 83 8.07 -18.26 -1.19
CA GLU A 83 8.01 -17.87 -2.61
C GLU A 83 8.55 -16.44 -2.79
N ASN A 84 8.12 -15.50 -1.93
CA ASN A 84 8.61 -14.12 -1.92
C ASN A 84 10.11 -14.05 -1.65
N HIS A 85 10.63 -14.82 -0.70
CA HIS A 85 12.05 -14.84 -0.36
C HIS A 85 12.91 -15.34 -1.52
N LEU A 86 12.51 -16.44 -2.16
CA LEU A 86 13.19 -16.98 -3.34
C LEU A 86 13.17 -15.97 -4.49
N PHE A 87 12.04 -15.30 -4.72
CA PHE A 87 11.92 -14.28 -5.76
C PHE A 87 12.77 -13.05 -5.45
N LYS A 88 12.74 -12.52 -4.23
CA LYS A 88 13.59 -11.40 -3.79
C LYS A 88 15.07 -11.72 -3.99
N ARG A 89 15.51 -12.94 -3.65
CA ARG A 89 16.89 -13.38 -3.88
C ARG A 89 17.26 -13.41 -5.36
N LYS A 90 16.35 -13.87 -6.22
CA LYS A 90 16.54 -13.86 -7.69
C LYS A 90 16.72 -12.44 -8.21
N ILE A 91 15.82 -11.53 -7.82
CA ILE A 91 15.85 -10.13 -8.25
C ILE A 91 17.10 -9.40 -7.73
N PHE A 92 17.48 -9.63 -6.47
CA PHE A 92 18.69 -9.07 -5.90
C PHE A 92 19.93 -9.50 -6.69
N LYS A 93 20.04 -10.80 -6.99
CA LYS A 93 21.14 -11.31 -7.82
C LYS A 93 21.17 -10.70 -9.22
N ALA A 94 20.01 -10.57 -9.87
CA ALA A 94 19.93 -9.91 -11.19
C ALA A 94 20.40 -8.45 -11.12
N SER A 95 20.08 -7.74 -10.03
CA SER A 95 20.60 -6.38 -9.80
C SER A 95 22.11 -6.35 -9.61
N GLU A 96 22.69 -7.31 -8.89
CA GLU A 96 24.15 -7.44 -8.72
C GLU A 96 24.86 -7.77 -10.04
N ASP A 97 24.21 -8.59 -10.89
CA ASP A 97 24.71 -8.97 -12.21
C ASP A 97 24.55 -7.83 -13.25
N GLY A 98 24.06 -6.66 -12.84
CA GLY A 98 23.98 -5.45 -13.68
C GLY A 98 22.78 -5.38 -14.63
N VAL A 99 21.75 -6.20 -14.41
CA VAL A 99 20.52 -6.14 -15.21
C VAL A 99 19.86 -4.76 -15.06
N PRO A 100 19.42 -4.11 -16.15
CA PRO A 100 18.79 -2.79 -16.08
C PRO A 100 17.56 -2.79 -15.16
N ALA A 101 17.40 -1.72 -14.37
CA ALA A 101 16.30 -1.60 -13.41
C ALA A 101 14.91 -1.75 -14.06
N VAL A 102 14.73 -1.26 -15.29
CA VAL A 102 13.47 -1.39 -16.04
C VAL A 102 13.11 -2.86 -16.32
N GLU A 103 14.09 -3.71 -16.60
CA GLU A 103 13.86 -5.14 -16.84
C GLU A 103 13.49 -5.86 -15.55
N ILE A 104 14.18 -5.52 -14.46
CA ILE A 104 13.86 -6.02 -13.11
C ILE A 104 12.42 -5.64 -12.73
N LEU A 105 12.04 -4.37 -12.92
CA LEU A 105 10.69 -3.90 -12.62
C LEU A 105 9.63 -4.61 -13.46
N ASN A 106 9.91 -4.87 -14.74
CA ASN A 106 9.02 -5.64 -15.61
C ASN A 106 8.86 -7.10 -15.14
N GLU A 107 9.93 -7.72 -14.65
CA GLU A 107 9.87 -9.07 -14.08
C GLU A 107 9.04 -9.10 -12.79
N VAL A 108 9.23 -8.12 -11.91
CA VAL A 108 8.42 -7.94 -10.68
C VAL A 108 6.94 -7.74 -11.02
N ALA A 109 6.63 -6.91 -12.02
CA ALA A 109 5.25 -6.65 -12.43
C ALA A 109 4.54 -7.90 -13.01
N ARG A 110 5.29 -8.82 -13.62
CA ARG A 110 4.76 -10.07 -14.18
C ARG A 110 4.70 -11.20 -13.17
N GLN A 111 5.46 -11.11 -12.09
CA GLN A 111 5.53 -12.16 -11.09
C GLN A 111 4.18 -12.30 -10.37
N ARG A 112 3.76 -13.55 -10.18
CA ARG A 112 2.49 -13.90 -9.54
C ARG A 112 2.78 -14.77 -8.32
N ILE A 113 2.53 -14.25 -7.13
CA ILE A 113 2.62 -14.99 -5.87
C ILE A 113 1.25 -14.97 -5.22
N ARG A 114 0.76 -16.15 -4.84
CA ARG A 114 -0.59 -16.30 -4.31
C ARG A 114 -0.66 -15.67 -2.92
N CYS A 115 -1.57 -14.71 -2.76
CA CYS A 115 -1.85 -14.05 -1.49
C CYS A 115 -2.31 -15.08 -0.44
N PRO A 116 -1.80 -15.01 0.79
CA PRO A 116 -2.17 -15.96 1.84
C PRO A 116 -3.63 -15.82 2.30
N LEU A 117 -4.25 -14.67 2.07
CA LEU A 117 -5.66 -14.42 2.40
C LEU A 117 -6.64 -14.99 1.37
N LEU A 118 -6.17 -15.44 0.20
CA LEU A 118 -7.03 -16.13 -0.76
C LEU A 118 -7.31 -17.54 -0.25
N ASN A 119 -8.57 -17.87 0.02
CA ASN A 119 -8.97 -19.20 0.47
C ASN A 119 -9.23 -20.16 -0.70
N GLU A 120 -9.67 -21.37 -0.37
CA GLU A 120 -9.93 -22.44 -1.35
C GLU A 120 -11.15 -22.16 -2.23
N GLU A 121 -12.02 -21.23 -1.82
CA GLU A 121 -13.22 -20.80 -2.55
C GLU A 121 -12.97 -19.54 -3.39
N ASP A 122 -11.71 -19.19 -3.64
CA ASP A 122 -11.28 -17.97 -4.35
C ASP A 122 -11.82 -16.66 -3.74
N ARG A 123 -12.08 -16.66 -2.42
CA ARG A 123 -12.45 -15.47 -1.65
C ARG A 123 -11.33 -15.02 -0.73
N CYS A 124 -11.29 -13.72 -0.47
CA CYS A 124 -10.35 -13.14 0.49
C CYS A 124 -10.89 -13.28 1.92
N ASP A 125 -10.14 -13.95 2.80
CA ASP A 125 -10.48 -14.15 4.21
C ASP A 125 -10.57 -12.83 5.00
N LEU A 126 -9.97 -11.73 4.49
CA LEU A 126 -10.08 -10.39 5.08
C LEU A 126 -10.61 -9.38 4.06
N TYR A 127 -11.57 -9.76 3.21
CA TYR A 127 -12.09 -8.90 2.14
C TYR A 127 -12.52 -7.52 2.64
N ALA A 128 -13.24 -7.44 3.77
CA ALA A 128 -13.69 -6.18 4.36
C ALA A 128 -12.55 -5.26 4.82
N PHE A 129 -11.39 -5.83 5.16
CA PHE A 129 -10.20 -5.13 5.68
C PHE A 129 -9.06 -5.09 4.67
N ARG A 130 -9.38 -5.32 3.38
CA ARG A 130 -8.39 -5.34 2.31
C ARG A 130 -7.61 -4.00 2.22
N PRO A 131 -6.30 -4.04 1.94
CA PRO A 131 -5.44 -2.86 1.74
C PRO A 131 -5.92 -1.93 0.61
N VAL A 132 -5.42 -0.69 0.59
CA VAL A 132 -5.80 0.31 -0.42
C VAL A 132 -5.52 -0.19 -1.84
N THR A 133 -4.35 -0.80 -2.07
CA THR A 133 -3.98 -1.38 -3.37
C THR A 133 -5.02 -2.39 -3.86
N CYS A 134 -5.54 -3.26 -2.98
CA CYS A 134 -6.55 -4.25 -3.35
C CYS A 134 -7.92 -3.62 -3.69
N ARG A 135 -8.24 -2.46 -3.13
CA ARG A 135 -9.53 -1.76 -3.36
C ARG A 135 -9.59 -1.11 -4.72
N ILE A 136 -8.46 -0.59 -5.19
CA ILE A 136 -8.38 0.17 -6.44
C ILE A 136 -7.93 -0.68 -7.63
N TYR A 137 -7.45 -1.91 -7.41
CA TYR A 137 -6.81 -2.77 -8.42
C TYR A 137 -7.61 -2.96 -9.72
N GLY A 138 -8.95 -3.05 -9.62
CA GLY A 138 -9.82 -3.24 -10.78
C GLY A 138 -10.07 -1.99 -11.64
N ALA A 139 -9.56 -0.82 -11.22
CA ALA A 139 -9.67 0.44 -11.93
C ALA A 139 -8.30 0.84 -12.51
N PRO A 140 -8.26 1.69 -13.56
CA PRO A 140 -7.02 2.24 -14.06
C PRO A 140 -6.35 3.08 -12.97
N VAL A 141 -5.08 2.84 -12.72
CA VAL A 141 -4.25 3.58 -11.76
C VAL A 141 -3.16 4.33 -12.50
N ALA A 142 -2.86 5.55 -12.08
CA ALA A 142 -1.70 6.29 -12.55
C ALA A 142 -0.55 6.11 -11.56
N ILE A 143 0.58 5.62 -12.05
CA ILE A 143 1.84 5.42 -11.32
C ILE A 143 2.92 6.15 -12.09
N ALA A 144 3.61 7.11 -11.46
CA ALA A 144 4.61 7.94 -12.13
C ALA A 144 4.11 8.63 -13.42
N GLY A 145 2.81 8.92 -13.49
CA GLY A 145 2.15 9.51 -14.66
C GLY A 145 1.71 8.51 -15.74
N GLU A 146 2.09 7.23 -15.62
CA GLU A 146 1.69 6.18 -16.55
C GLU A 146 0.45 5.43 -16.06
N ALA A 147 -0.50 5.20 -16.96
CA ALA A 147 -1.72 4.46 -16.64
C ALA A 147 -1.48 2.95 -16.72
N SER A 148 -1.81 2.25 -15.64
CA SER A 148 -1.81 0.78 -15.55
C SER A 148 -3.20 0.28 -15.19
N SER A 149 -3.60 -0.88 -15.71
CA SER A 149 -4.89 -1.51 -15.40
C SER A 149 -4.75 -3.01 -15.21
N CYS A 150 -5.71 -3.60 -14.50
CA CYS A 150 -5.78 -5.05 -14.28
C CYS A 150 -5.95 -5.80 -15.62
N GLY A 151 -5.20 -6.90 -15.80
CA GLY A 151 -5.25 -7.70 -17.04
C GLY A 151 -6.56 -8.42 -17.31
N LYS A 152 -7.45 -8.51 -16.32
CA LYS A 152 -8.83 -9.02 -16.45
C LYS A 152 -9.89 -7.93 -16.61
N SER A 153 -9.48 -6.66 -16.63
CA SER A 153 -10.42 -5.56 -16.90
C SER A 153 -10.71 -5.44 -18.39
N GLY A 154 -11.81 -4.77 -18.74
CA GLY A 154 -12.14 -4.45 -20.13
C GLY A 154 -11.46 -3.19 -20.65
N PHE A 155 -10.52 -2.58 -19.91
CA PHE A 155 -9.83 -1.36 -20.33
C PHE A 155 -8.90 -1.63 -21.51
N GLN A 156 -9.13 -0.94 -22.63
CA GLN A 156 -8.34 -1.09 -23.84
C GLN A 156 -7.09 -0.19 -23.82
N LYS A 157 -5.96 -0.69 -24.32
CA LYS A 157 -4.74 0.12 -24.50
C LYS A 157 -5.02 1.32 -25.41
N GLY A 158 -4.52 2.49 -25.03
CA GLY A 158 -4.73 3.75 -25.76
C GLY A 158 -6.07 4.44 -25.51
N GLY A 159 -6.97 3.85 -24.71
CA GLY A 159 -8.22 4.52 -24.30
C GLY A 159 -7.99 5.62 -23.25
N SER A 160 -8.87 6.63 -23.25
CA SER A 160 -8.87 7.69 -22.24
C SER A 160 -9.88 7.36 -21.14
N TYR A 161 -9.38 6.90 -20.00
CA TYR A 161 -10.20 6.51 -18.86
C TYR A 161 -9.83 7.32 -17.61
N PRO A 162 -10.76 7.53 -16.66
CA PRO A 162 -10.41 8.11 -15.38
C PRO A 162 -9.43 7.21 -14.62
N THR A 163 -8.33 7.79 -14.15
CA THR A 163 -7.31 7.08 -13.38
C THR A 163 -7.34 7.46 -11.90
N ILE A 164 -7.02 6.51 -11.04
CA ILE A 164 -6.79 6.74 -9.62
C ILE A 164 -5.28 7.00 -9.42
N ASN A 165 -4.92 8.13 -8.82
CA ASN A 165 -3.53 8.48 -8.59
C ASN A 165 -2.95 7.67 -7.42
N MET A 166 -2.13 6.67 -7.74
CA MET A 166 -1.54 5.76 -6.76
C MET A 166 -0.44 6.43 -5.93
N ASP A 167 0.37 7.29 -6.55
CA ASP A 167 1.45 8.01 -5.87
C ASP A 167 0.91 8.89 -4.73
N ARG A 168 -0.23 9.56 -4.96
CA ARG A 168 -0.92 10.36 -3.95
C ARG A 168 -1.46 9.51 -2.80
N LEU A 169 -2.00 8.33 -3.09
CA LEU A 169 -2.47 7.41 -2.04
C LEU A 169 -1.30 6.88 -1.20
N GLN A 170 -0.21 6.47 -1.84
CA GLN A 170 1.00 6.00 -1.17
C GLN A 170 1.63 7.08 -0.29
N ASN A 171 1.73 8.32 -0.78
CA ASN A 171 2.23 9.44 0.01
C ASN A 171 1.35 9.69 1.26
N ARG A 172 0.03 9.57 1.15
CA ARG A 172 -0.89 9.72 2.30
C ARG A 172 -0.75 8.58 3.30
N LEU A 173 -0.59 7.34 2.84
CA LEU A 173 -0.32 6.20 3.71
C LEU A 173 1.01 6.34 4.45
N LEU A 174 2.05 6.84 3.78
CA LEU A 174 3.35 7.10 4.37
C LEU A 174 3.28 8.23 5.41
N MET A 175 2.58 9.33 5.11
CA MET A 175 2.36 10.42 6.09
C MET A 175 1.60 9.92 7.33
N LEU A 176 0.57 9.08 7.15
CA LEU A 176 -0.16 8.50 8.27
C LEU A 176 0.71 7.51 9.08
N SER A 177 1.58 6.77 8.40
CA SER A 177 2.58 5.92 9.05
C SER A 177 3.57 6.75 9.86
N GLN A 178 4.01 7.89 9.34
CA GLN A 178 4.87 8.84 10.06
C GLN A 178 4.17 9.43 11.28
N GLU A 179 2.93 9.89 11.12
CA GLU A 179 2.14 10.43 12.25
C GLU A 179 1.99 9.39 13.37
N MET A 180 1.72 8.14 13.01
CA MET A 180 1.66 7.04 13.96
C MET A 180 3.00 6.83 14.66
N VAL A 181 4.12 6.83 13.92
CA VAL A 181 5.48 6.70 14.45
C VAL A 181 5.87 7.85 15.36
N ASP A 182 5.53 9.09 15.02
CA ASP A 182 5.83 10.28 15.83
C ASP A 182 5.12 10.25 17.18
N ALA A 183 3.91 9.67 17.22
CA ALA A 183 3.21 9.41 18.47
C ALA A 183 3.84 8.26 19.28
N MET A 184 4.70 7.42 18.67
CA MET A 184 5.46 6.39 19.35
C MET A 184 6.79 6.95 19.84
N HIS A 185 7.15 6.71 21.10
CA HIS A 185 8.52 6.91 21.57
C HIS A 185 9.43 5.75 21.14
N THR A 186 9.51 5.50 19.83
CA THR A 186 10.35 4.44 19.25
C THR A 186 11.81 4.87 19.12
N LYS A 187 12.72 3.89 19.16
CA LYS A 187 14.14 4.06 18.79
C LYS A 187 14.41 3.90 17.30
N HIS A 188 13.43 3.45 16.51
CA HIS A 188 13.61 3.15 15.09
C HIS A 188 13.36 4.39 14.23
N MET A 189 14.43 4.93 13.64
CA MET A 189 14.39 6.18 12.87
C MET A 189 13.59 6.11 11.57
N ARG A 190 13.50 4.92 10.94
CA ARG A 190 12.86 4.72 9.63
C ARG A 190 11.67 3.75 9.68
N LEU A 191 11.04 3.61 10.85
CA LEU A 191 9.92 2.68 11.03
C LEU A 191 8.74 3.03 10.12
N ALA A 192 8.49 4.32 9.87
CA ALA A 192 7.39 4.80 9.04
C ALA A 192 7.52 4.36 7.57
N GLU A 193 8.75 4.17 7.09
CA GLU A 193 9.07 3.77 5.71
C GLU A 193 9.04 2.24 5.52
N MET A 194 8.68 1.48 6.56
CA MET A 194 8.64 0.03 6.49
C MET A 194 7.58 -0.43 5.49
N LEU A 195 8.01 -1.32 4.60
CA LEU A 195 7.18 -2.03 3.64
C LEU A 195 7.28 -3.53 3.90
N ALA A 196 6.15 -4.21 3.97
CA ALA A 196 6.10 -5.66 4.20
C ALA A 196 5.04 -6.36 3.34
N PRO A 197 5.35 -7.55 2.79
CA PRO A 197 4.36 -8.35 2.09
C PRO A 197 3.31 -8.87 3.07
N VAL A 198 2.11 -9.15 2.57
CA VAL A 198 0.98 -9.66 3.37
C VAL A 198 1.39 -10.91 4.18
N SER A 199 2.23 -11.79 3.63
CA SER A 199 2.74 -12.97 4.35
C SER A 199 3.45 -12.61 5.65
N MET A 200 4.41 -11.69 5.58
CA MET A 200 5.17 -11.22 6.73
C MET A 200 4.26 -10.50 7.73
N VAL A 201 3.35 -9.65 7.25
CA VAL A 201 2.41 -8.91 8.11
C VAL A 201 1.55 -9.86 8.96
N LEU A 202 1.06 -10.97 8.39
CA LEU A 202 0.23 -11.93 9.13
C LEU A 202 1.03 -12.76 10.14
N MET A 203 2.29 -13.06 9.83
CA MET A 203 3.17 -13.86 10.70
C MET A 203 3.85 -13.03 11.79
N ASN A 204 3.91 -11.71 11.63
CA ASN A 204 4.59 -10.82 12.57
C ASN A 204 3.76 -10.54 13.84
N THR A 205 4.46 -10.17 14.91
CA THR A 205 3.89 -9.62 16.13
C THR A 205 4.39 -8.18 16.30
N TYR A 206 3.49 -7.20 16.20
CA TYR A 206 3.81 -5.78 16.36
C TYR A 206 3.78 -5.37 17.83
N ASP A 207 4.64 -6.00 18.64
CA ASP A 207 4.75 -5.72 20.07
C ASP A 207 5.71 -4.57 20.37
N ARG A 208 5.94 -4.32 21.67
CA ARG A 208 6.84 -3.25 22.14
C ARG A 208 8.28 -3.44 21.66
N GLU A 209 8.73 -4.69 21.55
CA GLU A 209 10.09 -5.02 21.16
C GLU A 209 10.29 -4.76 19.66
N TYR A 210 9.40 -5.27 18.82
CA TYR A 210 9.40 -5.03 17.38
C TYR A 210 9.32 -3.54 17.06
N LEU A 211 8.43 -2.81 17.75
CA LEU A 211 8.25 -1.37 17.56
C LEU A 211 9.34 -0.54 18.25
N GLY A 212 10.27 -1.15 18.99
CA GLY A 212 11.37 -0.47 19.65
C GLY A 212 10.94 0.61 20.63
N LEU A 213 9.83 0.40 21.33
CA LEU A 213 9.27 1.39 22.24
C LEU A 213 10.17 1.54 23.48
N LYS A 214 10.66 2.76 23.73
CA LYS A 214 11.41 3.07 24.95
C LYS A 214 10.52 2.82 26.17
N GLU A 215 11.10 2.29 27.24
CA GLU A 215 10.38 2.25 28.52
C GLU A 215 10.03 3.67 28.95
N LYS A 216 8.81 3.86 29.50
CA LYS A 216 8.53 5.09 30.24
C LYS A 216 9.44 5.04 31.47
N GLY A 217 10.54 5.79 31.46
CA GLY A 217 11.35 5.97 32.64
C GLY A 217 10.45 6.44 33.79
N CYS A 218 10.47 5.71 34.90
CA CYS A 218 10.04 6.26 36.18
C CYS A 218 11.04 7.36 36.53
N GLY A 219 10.59 8.62 36.57
CA GLY A 219 11.38 9.77 37.01
C GLY A 219 11.77 10.72 35.88
N ASP A 220 10.98 11.78 35.72
CA ASP A 220 11.55 13.11 35.48
C ASP A 220 10.68 14.13 36.22
N SER A 221 10.96 14.20 37.52
CA SER A 221 10.61 15.36 38.34
C SER A 221 11.62 16.46 38.05
N GLY A 222 11.20 17.47 37.28
CA GLY A 222 11.83 18.78 37.22
C GLY A 222 13.12 18.85 36.39
N ASP A 223 13.00 19.38 35.18
CA ASP A 223 13.60 20.70 34.94
C ASP A 223 12.92 21.43 33.78
N SER A 224 12.53 22.66 34.07
CA SER A 224 11.95 23.62 33.15
C SER A 224 12.98 23.99 32.08
N PHE A 225 12.91 23.34 30.92
CA PHE A 225 13.65 23.79 29.73
C PHE A 225 12.72 24.63 28.84
N THR A 226 12.75 25.94 29.07
CA THR A 226 12.07 26.95 28.23
C THR A 226 12.78 27.07 26.88
N TRP A 227 12.12 26.64 25.81
CA TRP A 227 12.50 27.01 24.43
C TRP A 227 11.95 28.38 24.09
N THR A 228 12.83 29.38 23.99
CA THR A 228 12.52 30.68 23.38
C THR A 228 12.47 30.53 21.86
N LEU A 229 11.29 30.78 21.27
CA LEU A 229 11.07 30.79 19.82
C LEU A 229 11.93 31.87 19.14
N GLY A 230 12.82 31.44 18.24
CA GLY A 230 13.36 32.28 17.18
C GLY A 230 12.37 32.33 16.01
N SER A 231 11.75 33.49 15.81
CA SER A 231 10.83 33.78 14.71
C SER A 231 11.52 33.68 13.34
N SER A 232 10.94 32.92 12.41
CA SER A 232 11.07 33.23 10.98
C SER A 232 9.73 33.00 10.28
N GLN A 233 9.13 34.11 9.90
CA GLN A 233 7.93 34.21 9.08
C GLN A 233 8.25 33.80 7.64
N ARG A 234 7.38 33.00 7.04
CA ARG A 234 7.03 32.89 5.61
C ARG A 234 6.02 31.74 5.54
N GLY A 235 4.78 31.88 5.12
CA GLY A 235 4.04 32.92 4.44
C GLY A 235 2.83 32.18 3.86
N ALA A 236 1.63 32.70 4.11
CA ALA A 236 0.37 32.10 3.72
C ALA A 236 0.24 31.90 2.20
N ALA A 237 -0.38 30.79 1.78
CA ALA A 237 -1.31 30.71 0.65
C ALA A 237 -1.92 29.31 0.60
N ALA A 238 -2.99 29.12 1.37
CA ALA A 238 -3.97 28.06 1.14
C ALA A 238 -5.05 28.62 0.21
N ALA A 239 -5.04 28.20 -1.05
CA ALA A 239 -6.17 28.19 -1.97
C ALA A 239 -5.70 27.55 -3.29
N ASP A 240 -6.65 26.98 -4.04
CA ASP A 240 -6.55 26.34 -5.36
C ASP A 240 -6.30 24.82 -5.31
N ALA A 241 -7.37 24.03 -5.19
CA ALA A 241 -8.33 23.66 -6.23
C ALA A 241 -7.85 22.45 -7.04
N PHE A 242 -8.63 21.39 -6.90
CA PHE A 242 -8.61 20.14 -7.62
C PHE A 242 -8.55 20.34 -9.14
N GLY A 243 -7.35 20.52 -9.70
CA GLY A 243 -7.10 20.60 -11.13
C GLY A 243 -6.81 19.23 -11.70
N ALA A 244 -7.77 18.65 -12.43
CA ALA A 244 -7.49 17.59 -13.39
C ALA A 244 -6.62 18.18 -14.49
N ALA A 245 -5.35 17.75 -14.58
CA ALA A 245 -4.49 18.09 -15.71
C ALA A 245 -4.59 16.97 -16.76
N PRO A 246 -4.93 17.28 -18.03
CA PRO A 246 -4.82 16.31 -19.10
C PRO A 246 -3.33 16.04 -19.40
N LEU A 247 -2.98 14.75 -19.52
CA LEU A 247 -1.65 14.34 -19.98
C LEU A 247 -1.47 14.75 -21.45
N ARG A 248 -0.36 15.44 -21.74
CA ARG A 248 0.08 15.79 -23.09
C ARG A 248 0.33 14.51 -23.89
N GLN A 249 -0.20 14.46 -25.11
CA GLN A 249 0.18 13.47 -26.11
C GLN A 249 1.44 13.98 -26.81
N ASP A 250 2.55 13.28 -26.67
CA ASP A 250 3.68 13.45 -27.57
C ASP A 250 3.30 12.84 -28.92
N LYS A 251 3.21 13.69 -29.95
CA LYS A 251 3.04 13.27 -31.34
C LYS A 251 4.35 12.64 -31.82
N GLU A 252 4.31 11.36 -32.14
CA GLU A 252 5.27 10.75 -33.07
C GLU A 252 5.06 11.37 -34.46
N GLU A 253 5.97 12.25 -34.87
CA GLU A 253 6.17 12.59 -36.28
C GLU A 253 6.95 11.45 -36.94
N ALA A 254 6.20 10.53 -37.53
CA ALA A 254 6.70 9.74 -38.64
C ALA A 254 6.53 10.58 -39.91
N ASP A 255 7.64 11.02 -40.51
CA ASP A 255 7.63 11.38 -41.92
C ASP A 255 8.91 10.87 -42.58
N GLY A 256 8.75 9.78 -43.31
CA GLY A 256 9.71 9.30 -44.29
C GLY A 256 9.37 9.91 -45.65
N GLN A 257 10.39 10.44 -46.31
CA GLN A 257 10.40 10.73 -47.75
C GLN A 257 11.78 10.22 -48.23
N GLY A 258 11.89 9.37 -49.26
CA GLY A 258 11.12 9.41 -50.50
C GLY A 258 11.89 10.28 -51.48
#